data_AF-A0A965ZA83-F1
#
_entry.id   AF-A0A965ZA83-F1
#
_cell.length_a   1.000
_cell.length_b   1.000
_cell.length_c   1.000
_cell.angle_alpha   90.00
_cell.angle_beta   90.00
_cell.angle_gamma   90.00
#
_symmetry.space_group_name_H-M   'P 1'
#
loop_
_entity.id
_entity.type
_entity.pdbx_description
1 polymer ?
#
loop_
_entity_poly.entity_id
_entity_poly.type
_entity_poly.pdbx_seq_one_letter_code
_entity_poly.pdbx_strand_id
1 'polypeptide(L)'
;MIVNSGFDPNELNPVFISDYGYNVPEDGLYCLSETLQTKKEILKRFVKASMKGWDYADLHREETLDTVMALMKRKHIPSNRSHQAWMLDRIIELQVPDEKSTIKGELVEKDYKLTQQILLNGNYIKTKIPFSDFHTPLLLK
;
A
#
# COMPACT_ATOMS: atom_id res chain seq x y z
N MET A 1 -0.65 11.73 16.65
CA MET A 1 -1.18 10.40 17.00
C MET A 1 -1.18 10.26 18.50
N ILE A 2 -2.19 9.60 19.08
CA ILE A 2 -2.31 9.35 20.54
C ILE A 2 -1.04 8.69 21.09
N VAL A 3 -0.41 7.81 20.31
CA VAL A 3 0.85 7.13 20.65
C VAL A 3 2.02 8.11 20.89
N ASN A 4 2.00 9.30 20.27
CA ASN A 4 3.02 10.33 20.46
C ASN A 4 2.58 11.44 21.43
N SER A 5 1.48 11.23 22.17
CA SER A 5 0.91 12.20 23.10
C SER A 5 1.29 11.93 24.56
N GLY A 6 2.18 10.95 24.83
CA GLY A 6 2.68 10.64 26.17
C GLY A 6 1.83 9.65 26.97
N PHE A 7 0.83 9.02 26.34
CA PHE A 7 0.10 7.89 26.93
C PHE A 7 0.95 6.62 26.88
N ASP A 8 0.84 5.78 27.91
CA ASP A 8 1.43 4.44 27.90
C ASP A 8 0.66 3.58 26.86
N PRO A 9 1.34 3.05 25.82
CA PRO A 9 0.69 2.16 24.85
C PRO A 9 0.00 0.95 25.48
N ASN A 10 0.43 0.50 26.66
CA ASN A 10 -0.18 -0.63 27.39
C ASN A 10 -1.55 -0.28 27.99
N GLU A 11 -1.87 1.01 28.14
CA GLU A 11 -3.20 1.48 28.57
C GLU A 11 -4.19 1.57 27.40
N LEU A 12 -3.68 1.48 26.16
CA LEU A 12 -4.51 1.48 24.97
C LEU A 12 -4.99 0.06 24.67
N ASN A 13 -6.27 -0.08 24.36
CA ASN A 13 -6.84 -1.30 23.82
C ASN A 13 -6.97 -1.15 22.29
N PRO A 14 -5.97 -1.57 21.48
CA PRO A 14 -6.05 -1.42 20.04
C PRO A 14 -7.13 -2.34 19.48
N VAL A 15 -7.98 -1.78 18.62
CA VAL A 15 -8.98 -2.53 17.87
C VAL A 15 -8.56 -2.51 16.40
N PHE A 16 -8.07 -3.64 15.89
CA PHE A 16 -7.68 -3.75 14.49
C PHE A 16 -8.88 -4.21 13.67
N ILE A 17 -9.27 -3.43 12.67
CA ILE A 17 -10.43 -3.76 11.81
C ILE A 17 -10.14 -5.03 10.97
N SER A 18 -8.86 -5.37 10.78
CA SER A 18 -8.42 -6.65 10.21
C SER A 18 -8.98 -7.86 10.99
N ASP A 19 -9.05 -7.78 12.31
CA ASP A 19 -9.54 -8.87 13.19
C ASP A 19 -11.06 -9.08 13.05
N TYR A 20 -11.76 -8.09 12.48
CA TYR A 20 -13.20 -8.13 12.21
C TYR A 20 -13.51 -8.42 10.74
N GLY A 21 -12.53 -8.90 9.97
CA GLY A 21 -12.73 -9.34 8.58
C GLY A 21 -12.58 -8.24 7.53
N TYR A 22 -12.01 -7.09 7.88
CA TYR A 22 -11.76 -5.97 6.95
C TYR A 22 -10.27 -5.80 6.62
N ASN A 23 -9.52 -6.91 6.56
CA ASN A 23 -8.12 -6.88 6.11
C ASN A 23 -8.07 -6.80 4.57
N VAL A 24 -8.17 -5.58 4.03
CA VAL A 24 -8.19 -5.33 2.60
C VAL A 24 -6.98 -4.49 2.17
N PRO A 25 -6.48 -4.64 0.92
CA PRO A 25 -5.40 -3.80 0.41
C PRO A 25 -5.86 -2.35 0.33
N GLU A 26 -5.10 -1.43 0.95
CA GLU A 26 -5.40 0.00 0.96
C GLU A 26 -4.83 0.70 -0.28
N ASP A 27 -3.53 0.51 -0.53
CA ASP A 27 -2.81 1.16 -1.62
C ASP A 27 -2.63 0.25 -2.85
N GLY A 28 -2.65 0.85 -4.04
CA GLY A 28 -2.42 0.14 -5.30
C GLY A 28 -1.96 1.05 -6.43
N LEU A 29 -1.27 0.46 -7.41
CA LEU A 29 -0.91 1.13 -8.66
C LEU A 29 -1.97 0.84 -9.73
N TYR A 30 -2.61 1.90 -10.22
CA TYR A 30 -3.67 1.80 -11.22
C TYR A 30 -3.28 2.52 -12.51
N CYS A 31 -3.73 1.98 -13.64
CA CYS A 31 -3.62 2.65 -14.94
C CYS A 31 -4.87 2.40 -15.78
N LEU A 32 -5.11 3.27 -16.76
CA LEU A 32 -6.16 3.06 -17.75
C LEU A 32 -5.85 1.84 -18.62
N SER A 33 -6.88 1.08 -18.99
CA SER A 33 -6.74 -0.11 -19.85
C SER A 33 -6.04 0.20 -21.18
N GLU A 34 -6.32 1.37 -21.77
CA GLU A 34 -5.64 1.84 -22.98
C GLU A 34 -4.12 2.05 -22.76
N THR A 35 -3.73 2.58 -21.59
CA THR A 35 -2.31 2.76 -21.26
C THR A 35 -1.63 1.41 -21.08
N LEU A 36 -2.31 0.43 -20.48
CA LEU A 36 -1.79 -0.93 -20.35
C LEU A 36 -1.56 -1.58 -21.72
N GLN A 37 -2.49 -1.42 -22.66
CA GLN A 37 -2.39 -1.98 -24.01
C GLN A 37 -1.28 -1.31 -24.83
N THR A 38 -1.17 0.02 -24.77
CA THR A 38 -0.25 0.79 -25.63
C THR A 38 1.16 0.91 -25.07
N LYS A 39 1.32 0.89 -23.73
CA LYS A 39 2.59 1.19 -23.04
C LYS A 39 3.03 0.10 -22.07
N LYS A 40 2.65 -1.15 -22.32
CA LYS A 40 2.93 -2.30 -21.43
C LYS A 40 4.39 -2.37 -20.95
N GLU A 41 5.36 -2.26 -21.85
CA GLU A 41 6.77 -2.35 -21.47
C GLU A 41 7.28 -1.17 -20.64
N ILE A 42 6.71 0.02 -20.85
CA ILE A 42 7.00 1.18 -20.00
C ILE A 42 6.45 0.94 -18.60
N LEU A 43 5.22 0.43 -18.48
CA LEU A 43 4.61 0.12 -17.19
C LEU A 43 5.40 -0.97 -16.44
N LYS A 44 5.87 -2.03 -17.12
CA LYS A 44 6.74 -3.03 -16.48
C LYS A 44 8.01 -2.40 -15.90
N ARG A 45 8.66 -1.51 -16.66
CA ARG A 45 9.86 -0.79 -16.19
C ARG A 45 9.52 0.14 -15.02
N PHE A 46 8.37 0.80 -15.06
CA PHE A 46 7.88 1.65 -13.98
C PHE A 46 7.66 0.84 -12.70
N VAL A 47 6.90 -0.26 -12.76
CA VAL A 47 6.67 -1.12 -11.60
C VAL A 47 8.01 -1.63 -11.04
N LYS A 48 8.91 -2.12 -11.90
CA LYS A 48 10.24 -2.58 -11.45
C LYS A 48 11.08 -1.47 -10.80
N ALA A 49 11.00 -0.23 -11.30
CA ALA A 49 11.68 0.91 -10.69
C ALA A 49 11.05 1.29 -9.35
N SER A 50 9.72 1.29 -9.24
CA SER A 50 9.01 1.55 -7.99
C SER A 50 9.34 0.53 -6.91
N MET A 51 9.39 -0.76 -7.25
CA MET A 51 9.80 -1.82 -6.30
C MET A 51 11.22 -1.59 -5.78
N LYS A 52 12.17 -1.28 -6.67
CA LYS A 52 13.54 -0.92 -6.27
C LYS A 52 13.58 0.32 -5.39
N GLY A 53 12.72 1.30 -5.64
CA GLY A 53 12.60 2.50 -4.81
C GLY A 53 12.15 2.19 -3.39
N TRP A 54 11.19 1.26 -3.22
CA TRP A 54 10.77 0.79 -1.91
C TRP A 54 11.84 -0.02 -1.19
N ASP A 55 12.55 -0.89 -1.90
CA ASP A 55 13.67 -1.64 -1.31
C ASP A 55 14.80 -0.68 -0.88
N TYR A 56 15.06 0.37 -1.68
CA TYR A 56 15.99 1.43 -1.29
C TYR A 56 15.50 2.18 -0.06
N ALA A 57 14.21 2.51 0.01
CA ALA A 57 13.64 3.24 1.14
C ALA A 57 13.78 2.47 2.46
N ASP A 58 13.61 1.15 2.43
CA ASP A 58 13.86 0.27 3.57
C ASP A 58 15.34 0.27 3.98
N LEU A 59 16.26 0.14 3.04
CA LEU A 59 17.69 0.15 3.34
C LEU A 59 18.25 1.52 3.75
N HIS A 60 17.60 2.62 3.31
CA HIS A 60 18.08 4.00 3.46
C HIS A 60 17.00 4.91 4.06
N ARG A 61 16.45 4.52 5.22
CA ARG A 61 15.34 5.21 5.89
C ARG A 61 15.58 6.71 6.14
N GLU A 62 16.73 7.08 6.71
CA GLU A 62 17.03 8.49 7.05
C GLU A 62 17.09 9.39 5.81
N GLU A 63 17.77 8.94 4.76
CA GLU A 63 17.86 9.67 3.48
C GLU A 63 16.49 9.80 2.81
N THR A 64 15.70 8.73 2.87
CA THR A 64 14.33 8.73 2.35
C THR A 64 13.48 9.78 3.08
N LEU A 65 13.55 9.80 4.41
CA LEU A 65 12.86 10.79 5.23
C LEU A 65 13.31 12.21 4.90
N ASP A 66 14.62 12.45 4.77
CA ASP A 66 15.15 13.78 4.41
C ASP A 66 14.61 14.25 3.06
N THR A 67 14.59 13.36 2.07
CA THR A 67 14.10 13.65 0.72
C THR A 67 12.62 14.00 0.72
N VAL A 68 11.79 13.18 1.39
CA VAL A 68 10.34 13.39 1.49
C VAL A 68 10.03 14.66 2.29
N MET A 69 10.68 14.88 3.43
CA MET A 69 10.49 16.09 4.25
C MET A 69 10.87 17.35 3.48
N ALA A 70 11.97 17.33 2.70
CA ALA A 70 12.36 18.45 1.85
C ALA A 70 11.32 18.74 0.76
N LEU A 71 10.73 17.71 0.14
CA LEU A 71 9.64 17.83 -0.82
C LEU A 71 8.39 18.45 -0.16
N MET A 72 7.98 17.94 1.00
CA MET A 72 6.82 18.45 1.75
C MET A 72 7.00 19.92 2.13
N LYS A 73 8.18 20.29 2.63
CA LYS A 73 8.53 21.68 2.95
C LYS A 73 8.41 22.60 1.73
N ARG A 74 8.96 22.20 0.58
CA ARG A 74 8.85 22.98 -0.68
C ARG A 74 7.40 23.16 -1.14
N LYS A 75 6.53 22.18 -0.84
CA LYS A 75 5.11 22.20 -1.19
C LYS A 75 4.23 22.79 -0.09
N HIS A 76 4.83 23.32 0.99
CA HIS A 76 4.11 23.87 2.15
C HIS A 76 3.15 22.88 2.80
N ILE A 77 3.50 21.58 2.78
CA ILE A 77 2.74 20.52 3.45
C ILE A 77 3.27 20.37 4.87
N PRO A 78 2.44 20.62 5.91
CA PRO A 78 2.85 20.39 7.30
C PRO A 78 3.30 18.96 7.52
N SER A 79 4.44 18.78 8.17
CA SER A 79 5.03 17.47 8.42
C SER A 79 5.84 17.46 9.71
N ASN A 80 5.94 16.28 10.32
CA ASN A 80 6.75 16.03 11.52
C ASN A 80 7.63 14.81 11.25
N ARG A 81 8.94 14.95 11.46
CA ARG A 81 9.91 13.90 11.15
C ARG A 81 9.61 12.58 11.88
N SER A 82 9.37 12.64 13.18
CA SER A 82 9.07 11.46 14.00
C SER A 82 7.79 10.75 13.53
N HIS A 83 6.78 11.52 13.11
CA HIS A 83 5.57 10.92 12.54
C HIS A 83 5.83 10.27 11.18
N GLN A 84 6.60 10.92 10.30
CA GLN A 84 6.95 10.37 8.99
C GLN A 84 7.81 9.11 9.10
N ALA A 85 8.76 9.08 10.04
CA ALA A 85 9.57 7.90 10.34
C ALA A 85 8.68 6.71 10.76
N TRP A 86 7.78 6.94 11.71
CA TRP A 86 6.82 5.93 12.14
C TRP A 86 5.93 5.43 10.99
N MET A 87 5.45 6.33 10.12
CA MET A 87 4.64 5.92 8.95
C MET A 87 5.44 5.10 7.95
N LEU A 88 6.70 5.46 7.70
CA LEU A 88 7.59 4.71 6.81
C LEU A 88 7.77 3.28 7.33
N ASP A 89 8.03 3.11 8.63
CA ASP A 89 8.18 1.79 9.24
C ASP A 89 6.92 0.94 9.09
N ARG A 90 5.74 1.52 9.35
CA ARG A 90 4.46 0.83 9.17
C ARG A 90 4.22 0.41 7.71
N ILE A 91 4.49 1.30 6.75
CA ILE A 91 4.30 0.98 5.32
C ILE A 91 5.25 -0.14 4.87
N ILE A 92 6.51 -0.12 5.33
CA ILE A 92 7.48 -1.19 5.01
C ILE A 92 7.00 -2.53 5.57
N GLU A 93 6.53 -2.57 6.81
CA GLU A 93 5.97 -3.78 7.43
C GLU A 93 4.78 -4.32 6.64
N LEU A 94 3.83 -3.45 6.25
CA LEU A 94 2.62 -3.83 5.52
C LEU A 94 2.87 -4.30 4.08
N GLN A 95 4.02 -3.97 3.49
CA GLN A 95 4.38 -4.44 2.14
C GLN A 95 4.79 -5.91 2.11
N VAL A 96 5.13 -6.51 3.25
CA VAL A 96 5.54 -7.91 3.34
C VAL A 96 4.29 -8.76 3.55
N PRO A 97 3.92 -9.65 2.60
CA PRO A 97 2.75 -10.50 2.77
C PRO A 97 2.92 -11.46 3.95
N ASP A 98 1.85 -11.68 4.72
CA ASP A 98 1.81 -12.66 5.82
C ASP A 98 2.03 -14.10 5.32
N GLU A 99 1.68 -14.38 4.06
CA GLU A 99 1.81 -15.70 3.44
C GLU A 99 3.11 -15.82 2.61
N LYS A 100 3.93 -16.83 2.90
CA LYS A 100 5.24 -17.10 2.26
C LYS A 100 5.20 -17.29 0.72
N SER A 101 4.01 -17.38 0.12
CA SER A 101 3.82 -17.64 -1.31
C SER A 101 3.49 -16.41 -2.16
N THR A 102 3.36 -15.22 -1.54
CA THR A 102 2.98 -14.01 -2.27
C THR A 102 4.20 -13.15 -2.60
N ILE A 103 4.29 -12.70 -3.85
CA ILE A 103 5.37 -11.81 -4.31
C ILE A 103 5.04 -10.38 -3.84
N LYS A 104 6.01 -9.69 -3.23
CA LYS A 104 5.91 -8.27 -2.84
C LYS A 104 5.38 -7.45 -4.02
N GLY A 105 4.28 -6.73 -3.83
CA GLY A 105 3.66 -5.88 -4.86
C GLY A 105 2.70 -6.58 -5.82
N GLU A 106 2.44 -7.89 -5.67
CA GLU A 106 1.38 -8.59 -6.39
C GLU A 106 0.06 -8.55 -5.61
N LEU A 107 -1.06 -8.36 -6.32
CA LEU A 107 -2.38 -8.40 -5.71
C LEU A 107 -2.87 -9.84 -5.62
N VAL A 108 -3.19 -10.30 -4.42
CA VAL A 108 -3.75 -11.63 -4.18
C VAL A 108 -5.24 -11.63 -4.51
N GLU A 109 -5.69 -12.62 -5.30
CA GLU A 109 -7.10 -12.73 -5.71
C GLU A 109 -8.06 -12.92 -4.51
N LYS A 110 -7.59 -13.61 -3.45
CA LYS A 110 -8.32 -13.78 -2.19
C LYS A 110 -8.70 -12.43 -1.57
N ASP A 111 -7.73 -11.52 -1.47
CA ASP A 111 -7.91 -10.20 -0.87
C ASP A 111 -8.82 -9.33 -1.74
N TYR A 112 -8.67 -9.40 -3.07
CA TYR A 112 -9.59 -8.76 -4.00
C TYR A 112 -11.05 -9.23 -3.83
N LYS A 113 -11.25 -10.55 -3.70
CA LYS A 113 -12.58 -11.14 -3.48
C LYS A 113 -13.17 -10.71 -2.14
N LEU A 114 -12.35 -10.61 -1.09
CA LEU A 114 -12.77 -10.09 0.21
C LEU A 114 -13.24 -8.64 0.09
N THR A 115 -12.45 -7.75 -0.53
CA THR A 115 -12.82 -6.36 -0.78
C THR A 115 -14.12 -6.26 -1.56
N GLN A 116 -14.26 -7.04 -2.63
CA GLN A 116 -15.49 -7.06 -3.43
C GLN A 116 -16.70 -7.52 -2.61
N GLN A 117 -16.56 -8.53 -1.75
CA GLN A 117 -17.64 -9.00 -0.89
C GLN A 117 -18.07 -7.94 0.13
N ILE A 118 -17.11 -7.24 0.74
CA ILE A 118 -17.38 -6.13 1.66
C ILE A 118 -18.16 -5.02 0.94
N LEU A 119 -17.74 -4.64 -0.27
CA LEU A 119 -18.40 -3.60 -1.05
C LEU A 119 -19.82 -4.00 -1.50
N LEU A 120 -20.04 -5.28 -1.84
CA LEU A 120 -21.37 -5.80 -2.16
C LEU A 120 -22.29 -5.79 -0.94
N ASN A 121 -21.80 -6.27 0.22
CA ASN A 121 -22.56 -6.29 1.46
C ASN A 121 -22.94 -4.88 1.92
N GLY A 122 -22.06 -3.90 1.69
CA GLY A 122 -22.31 -2.48 1.95
C GLY A 122 -23.15 -1.77 0.88
N ASN A 123 -23.61 -2.46 -0.17
CA ASN A 123 -24.32 -1.88 -1.32
C ASN A 123 -23.55 -0.77 -2.06
N TYR A 124 -22.21 -0.74 -1.97
CA TYR A 124 -21.36 0.21 -2.69
C TYR A 124 -21.20 -0.16 -4.17
N ILE A 125 -21.30 -1.46 -4.48
CA ILE A 125 -21.33 -1.98 -5.84
C ILE A 125 -22.53 -2.91 -6.01
N LYS A 126 -23.06 -3.00 -7.22
CA LYS A 126 -24.25 -3.82 -7.53
C LYS A 126 -23.92 -5.19 -8.12
N THR A 127 -22.75 -5.32 -8.73
CA THR A 127 -22.34 -6.51 -9.48
C THR A 127 -20.91 -6.89 -9.16
N LYS A 128 -20.62 -8.19 -9.25
CA LYS A 128 -19.25 -8.70 -9.15
C LYS A 128 -18.43 -8.27 -10.38
N ILE A 129 -17.19 -7.87 -10.14
CA ILE A 129 -16.21 -7.55 -11.18
C ILE A 129 -15.22 -8.72 -11.23
N PRO A 130 -14.97 -9.36 -12.38
CA PRO A 130 -13.98 -10.42 -12.48
C PRO A 130 -12.58 -9.92 -12.09
N PHE A 131 -11.80 -10.74 -11.39
CA PHE A 131 -10.42 -10.40 -11.03
C PHE A 131 -9.55 -10.11 -12.26
N SER A 132 -9.75 -10.86 -13.34
CA SER A 132 -9.08 -10.68 -14.64
C SER A 132 -9.32 -9.31 -15.28
N ASP A 133 -10.47 -8.69 -14.99
CA ASP A 133 -10.85 -7.41 -15.57
C ASP A 133 -10.22 -6.25 -14.79
N PHE A 134 -9.90 -6.50 -13.51
CA PHE A 134 -9.30 -5.52 -12.61
C PHE A 134 -7.78 -5.59 -12.57
N HIS A 135 -7.20 -6.79 -12.58
CA HIS A 135 -5.78 -7.02 -12.38
C HIS A 135 -5.14 -7.73 -13.57
N THR A 136 -4.04 -7.17 -14.06
CA THR A 136 -3.14 -7.82 -15.02
C THR A 136 -1.72 -7.82 -14.45
N PRO A 137 -1.12 -8.99 -14.19
CA PRO A 137 0.23 -9.05 -13.64
C PRO A 137 1.25 -8.53 -14.67
N LEU A 138 2.08 -7.59 -14.23
CA LEU A 138 3.16 -7.00 -15.03
C LEU A 138 4.54 -7.55 -14.67
N LEU A 139 4.70 -8.01 -13.42
CA LEU A 139 5.90 -8.72 -12.97
C LEU A 139 5.75 -10.19 -13.38
N LEU A 140 6.75 -10.71 -14.10
CA LEU A 140 6.81 -12.13 -14.44
C LEU A 140 7.32 -12.91 -13.22
N LYS A 141 6.78 -14.12 -13.00
CA LYS A 141 7.37 -15.12 -12.10
C LYS A 141 8.74 -15.56 -12.60
#